data_AF-A0A7I7R775-F1
#
_entry.id   AF-A0A7I7R775-F1
#
_cell.length_a   1.000
_cell.length_b   1.000
_cell.length_c   1.000
_cell.angle_alpha   90.00
_cell.angle_beta   90.00
_cell.angle_gamma   90.00
#
_symmetry.space_group_name_H-M   'P 1'
#
loop_
_entity.id
_entity.type
_entity.pdbx_description
1 polymer ?
#
loop_
_entity_poly.entity_id
_entity_poly.type
_entity_poly.pdbx_seq_one_letter_code
_entity_poly.pdbx_strand_id
1 'polypeptide(L)'
;MLKGFKNFLMRDDVITVAIGLVVALAFSNLVEAFTKSVINPLVSATQPNTGGLGLGYQLGEAGNEATFVDLGAFISAIIYFIVFMATIYFFIVLPYKHIQKRRGKSVFGDEPPTKACPECTSEIAAEATKCKFCASSQPAA
;
A
#
# COMPACT_ATOMS: atom_id res chain seq x y z
N MET A 1 -20.29 -28.13 -10.36
CA MET A 1 -19.16 -27.51 -9.63
C MET A 1 -18.22 -26.72 -10.54
N LEU A 2 -17.56 -27.32 -11.55
CA LEU A 2 -16.60 -26.61 -12.43
C LEU A 2 -17.18 -25.37 -13.15
N LYS A 3 -18.43 -25.44 -13.64
CA LYS A 3 -19.11 -24.28 -14.25
C LYS A 3 -19.36 -23.15 -13.23
N GLY A 4 -19.74 -23.49 -12.01
CA GLY A 4 -19.95 -22.52 -10.93
C GLY A 4 -18.65 -21.85 -10.48
N PHE A 5 -17.57 -22.62 -10.38
CA PHE A 5 -16.23 -22.11 -10.09
C PHE A 5 -15.70 -21.19 -11.20
N LYS A 6 -15.86 -21.57 -12.47
CA LYS A 6 -15.52 -20.69 -13.61
C LYS A 6 -16.33 -19.39 -13.57
N ASN A 7 -17.62 -19.46 -13.30
CA ASN A 7 -18.48 -18.27 -13.19
C ASN A 7 -18.12 -17.38 -12.00
N PHE A 8 -17.52 -17.94 -10.94
CA PHE A 8 -16.98 -17.16 -9.83
C PHE A 8 -15.68 -16.45 -10.22
N LEU A 9 -14.75 -17.16 -10.85
CA LEU A 9 -13.48 -16.59 -11.31
C LEU A 9 -13.66 -15.55 -12.43
N MET A 10 -14.69 -15.68 -13.25
CA MET A 10 -15.00 -14.72 -14.32
C MET A 10 -15.69 -13.44 -13.82
N ARG A 11 -15.85 -13.25 -12.51
CA ARG A 11 -16.32 -11.98 -11.96
C ARG A 11 -15.19 -10.96 -12.00
N ASP A 12 -15.46 -9.81 -12.61
CA ASP A 12 -14.49 -8.71 -12.76
C ASP A 12 -13.90 -8.25 -11.42
N ASP A 13 -14.71 -8.24 -10.36
CA ASP A 13 -14.28 -7.89 -9.00
C ASP A 13 -13.22 -8.87 -8.45
N VAL A 14 -13.46 -10.18 -8.60
CA VAL A 14 -12.55 -11.23 -8.14
C VAL A 14 -11.21 -11.16 -8.89
N ILE A 15 -11.26 -10.94 -10.21
CA ILE A 15 -10.07 -10.82 -11.05
C ILE A 15 -9.26 -9.59 -10.65
N THR A 16 -9.91 -8.44 -10.46
CA THR A 16 -9.25 -7.19 -10.11
C THR A 16 -8.55 -7.29 -8.75
N VAL A 17 -9.22 -7.86 -7.75
CA VAL A 17 -8.64 -8.09 -6.42
C VAL A 17 -7.48 -9.09 -6.49
N ALA A 18 -7.63 -10.19 -7.23
CA ALA A 18 -6.59 -11.20 -7.37
C ALA A 18 -5.32 -10.63 -8.01
N ILE A 19 -5.45 -9.87 -9.10
CA ILE A 19 -4.32 -9.20 -9.76
C ILE A 19 -3.66 -8.22 -8.81
N GLY A 20 -4.45 -7.42 -8.08
CA GLY A 20 -3.93 -6.48 -7.08
C GLY A 20 -3.07 -7.16 -6.02
N LEU A 21 -3.54 -8.30 -5.47
CA LEU A 21 -2.81 -9.06 -4.46
C LEU A 21 -1.50 -9.65 -5.00
N VAL A 22 -1.53 -10.23 -6.20
CA VAL A 22 -0.33 -10.83 -6.82
C VAL A 22 0.75 -9.77 -7.06
N VAL A 23 0.35 -8.60 -7.57
CA VAL A 23 1.29 -7.48 -7.81
C VAL A 23 1.85 -6.95 -6.49
N ALA A 24 1.01 -6.80 -5.45
CA ALA A 24 1.46 -6.36 -4.13
C ALA A 24 2.50 -7.33 -3.52
N LEU A 25 2.24 -8.65 -3.61
CA LEU A 25 3.16 -9.67 -3.11
C LEU A 25 4.48 -9.70 -3.90
N ALA A 26 4.41 -9.64 -5.23
CA ALA A 26 5.60 -9.63 -6.07
C ALA A 26 6.50 -8.42 -5.76
N PHE A 27 5.90 -7.25 -5.55
CA PHE A 27 6.64 -6.04 -5.20
C PHE A 27 7.24 -6.10 -3.78
N SER A 28 6.48 -6.61 -2.80
CA SER A 28 7.00 -6.88 -1.45
C SER A 28 8.24 -7.77 -1.50
N ASN A 29 8.16 -8.90 -2.22
CA ASN A 29 9.28 -9.83 -2.35
C ASN A 29 10.51 -9.19 -3.00
N LEU A 30 10.32 -8.29 -3.98
CA LEU A 30 11.42 -7.58 -4.62
C LEU A 30 12.15 -6.65 -3.64
N VAL A 31 11.41 -5.84 -2.87
CA VAL A 31 12.01 -4.93 -1.89
C VAL A 31 12.62 -5.71 -0.72
N GLU A 32 12.02 -6.84 -0.34
CA GLU A 32 12.54 -7.71 0.70
C GLU A 32 13.85 -8.34 0.26
N ALA A 33 13.94 -8.83 -0.98
CA ALA A 33 15.18 -9.35 -1.55
C ALA A 33 16.26 -8.27 -1.59
N PHE A 34 15.92 -7.04 -2.02
CA PHE A 34 16.85 -5.92 -1.99
C PHE A 34 17.36 -5.63 -0.57
N THR A 35 16.48 -5.62 0.42
CA THR A 35 16.85 -5.35 1.80
C THR A 35 17.72 -6.47 2.36
N LYS A 36 17.36 -7.73 2.14
CA LYS A 36 18.15 -8.88 2.59
C LYS A 36 19.53 -8.95 1.93
N SER A 37 19.64 -8.60 0.65
CA SER A 37 20.89 -8.73 -0.11
C SER A 37 21.80 -7.50 -0.01
N VAL A 38 21.25 -6.31 0.26
CA VAL A 38 22.02 -5.06 0.26
C VAL A 38 22.06 -4.43 1.65
N ILE A 39 20.92 -4.29 2.30
CA ILE A 39 20.82 -3.58 3.59
C ILE A 39 21.31 -4.46 4.75
N ASN A 40 20.86 -5.72 4.85
CA ASN A 40 21.26 -6.58 5.97
C ASN A 40 22.79 -6.77 6.06
N PRO A 41 23.52 -7.00 4.95
CA PRO A 41 24.98 -7.09 5.00
C PRO A 41 25.62 -5.77 5.46
N LEU A 42 25.12 -4.62 5.02
CA LEU A 42 25.63 -3.31 5.45
C LEU A 42 25.39 -3.07 6.95
N VAL A 43 24.20 -3.38 7.44
CA VAL A 43 23.87 -3.29 8.88
C VAL A 43 24.77 -4.23 9.67
N SER A 44 24.95 -5.48 9.22
CA SER A 44 25.84 -6.44 9.89
C SER A 44 27.31 -6.04 9.85
N ALA A 45 27.77 -5.38 8.78
CA ALA A 45 29.15 -4.92 8.63
C ALA A 45 29.49 -3.74 9.55
N THR A 46 28.49 -2.95 9.95
CA THR A 46 28.67 -1.86 10.93
C THR A 46 28.77 -2.35 12.38
N GLN A 47 28.66 -3.67 12.62
CA GLN A 47 28.65 -4.25 13.97
C GLN A 47 29.91 -5.12 14.22
N PRO A 48 30.59 -5.01 15.38
CA PRO A 48 31.82 -5.76 15.63
C PRO A 48 31.54 -7.26 15.80
N ASN A 49 32.04 -8.08 14.88
CA ASN A 49 32.34 -9.52 15.00
C ASN A 49 31.66 -10.31 16.14
N THR A 50 30.37 -10.59 15.99
CA THR A 50 29.77 -11.79 16.59
C THR A 50 29.02 -12.53 15.48
N GLY A 51 29.18 -13.84 15.40
CA GLY A 51 28.69 -14.70 14.30
C GLY A 51 27.16 -14.89 14.27
N GLY A 52 26.41 -13.80 14.38
CA GLY A 52 24.96 -13.66 14.39
C GLY A 52 24.63 -12.17 14.38
N LEU A 53 23.45 -11.78 13.91
CA LEU A 53 23.03 -10.37 13.85
C LEU A 53 23.28 -9.69 15.22
N GLY A 54 24.25 -8.79 15.24
CA GLY A 54 25.12 -8.47 16.38
C GLY A 54 24.52 -7.60 17.50
N LEU A 55 23.21 -7.67 17.72
CA LEU A 55 22.53 -7.11 18.89
C LEU A 55 21.55 -8.12 19.49
N GLY A 56 21.93 -9.40 19.40
CA GLY A 56 21.28 -10.51 20.06
C GLY A 56 21.49 -10.51 21.57
N TYR A 57 20.48 -10.22 22.38
CA TYR A 57 20.54 -10.51 23.82
C TYR A 57 19.81 -11.82 24.09
N GLN A 58 20.52 -12.84 24.57
CA GLN A 58 19.90 -14.11 24.96
C GLN A 58 19.28 -13.96 26.35
N LEU A 59 17.95 -13.98 26.43
CA LEU A 59 17.19 -13.97 27.66
C LEU A 59 17.00 -15.42 28.16
N GLY A 60 18.04 -16.11 28.63
CA GLY A 60 17.89 -17.49 29.13
C GLY A 60 19.18 -18.33 29.09
N GLU A 61 19.04 -19.65 29.23
CA GLU A 61 20.17 -20.59 29.08
C GLU A 61 20.81 -20.48 27.68
N ALA A 62 22.14 -20.53 27.64
CA ALA A 62 22.92 -20.44 26.42
C ALA A 62 22.61 -21.64 25.50
N GLY A 63 21.94 -21.37 24.38
CA GLY A 63 21.62 -22.37 23.35
C GLY A 63 20.13 -22.49 22.97
N ASN A 64 19.23 -21.78 23.65
CA ASN A 64 17.82 -21.74 23.24
C ASN A 64 17.56 -20.62 22.22
N GLU A 65 17.31 -20.99 20.95
CA GLU A 65 17.00 -20.04 19.87
C GLU A 65 15.68 -19.29 20.09
N ALA A 66 14.74 -19.84 20.88
CA ALA A 66 13.46 -19.20 21.17
C ALA A 66 13.58 -18.00 22.14
N THR A 67 14.72 -17.84 22.81
CA THR A 67 14.96 -16.75 23.79
C THR A 67 16.05 -15.78 23.34
N PHE A 68 16.49 -15.87 22.08
CA PHE A 68 17.44 -14.95 21.48
C PHE A 68 16.71 -13.72 20.91
N VAL A 69 16.93 -12.55 21.51
CA VAL A 69 16.36 -11.28 21.03
C VAL A 69 17.30 -10.65 20.03
N ASP A 70 17.05 -10.89 18.75
CA ASP A 70 17.82 -10.33 17.65
C ASP A 70 17.39 -8.89 17.31
N LEU A 71 17.98 -7.91 18.00
CA LEU A 71 17.71 -6.49 17.71
C LEU A 71 18.27 -6.05 16.35
N GLY A 72 19.23 -6.79 15.77
CA GLY A 72 19.78 -6.50 14.44
C GLY A 72 18.78 -6.82 13.33
N ALA A 73 18.09 -7.96 13.43
CA ALA A 73 16.97 -8.30 12.56
C ALA A 73 15.83 -7.28 12.68
N PHE A 74 15.54 -6.81 13.88
CA PHE A 74 14.50 -5.81 14.11
C PHE A 74 14.82 -4.47 13.44
N ILE A 75 16.05 -3.95 13.59
CA ILE A 75 16.49 -2.72 12.92
C ILE A 75 16.44 -2.89 11.40
N SER A 76 16.88 -4.04 10.88
CA SER A 76 16.82 -4.36 9.46
C SER A 76 15.37 -4.38 8.95
N ALA A 77 14.42 -4.89 9.73
CA ALA A 77 13.00 -4.88 9.41
C ALA A 77 12.40 -3.47 9.41
N ILE A 78 12.84 -2.58 10.32
CA ILE A 78 12.44 -1.17 10.29
C ILE A 78 12.95 -0.49 9.02
N ILE A 79 14.21 -0.72 8.65
CA ILE A 79 14.79 -0.15 7.43
C ILE A 79 14.05 -0.67 6.20
N TYR A 80 13.76 -1.97 6.14
CA TYR A 80 12.91 -2.57 5.10
C TYR A 80 11.57 -1.83 4.98
N PHE A 81 10.86 -1.63 6.09
CA PHE A 81 9.57 -0.97 6.10
C PHE A 81 9.66 0.46 5.55
N ILE A 82 10.67 1.24 5.97
CA ILE A 82 10.88 2.61 5.49
C ILE A 82 11.18 2.62 3.99
N VAL A 83 12.08 1.76 3.51
CA VAL A 83 12.43 1.66 2.09
C VAL A 83 11.23 1.22 1.26
N PHE A 84 10.45 0.25 1.74
CA PHE A 84 9.25 -0.23 1.08
C PHE A 84 8.20 0.89 0.94
N MET A 85 7.90 1.60 2.03
CA MET A 85 6.98 2.74 2.01
C MET A 85 7.47 3.87 1.10
N ALA A 86 8.77 4.20 1.14
CA ALA A 86 9.36 5.22 0.28
C ALA A 86 9.25 4.84 -1.20
N THR A 87 9.50 3.56 -1.54
CA THR A 87 9.45 3.08 -2.92
C THR A 87 8.01 3.11 -3.45
N ILE A 88 7.02 2.63 -2.68
CA ILE A 88 5.60 2.71 -3.07
C ILE A 88 5.17 4.17 -3.26
N TYR A 89 5.52 5.05 -2.32
CA TYR A 89 5.13 6.44 -2.39
C TYR A 89 5.73 7.11 -3.64
N PHE A 90 7.02 6.92 -3.90
CA PHE A 90 7.71 7.60 -4.97
C PHE A 90 7.39 7.03 -6.37
N PHE A 91 7.31 5.71 -6.51
CA PHE A 91 7.12 5.07 -7.82
C PHE A 91 5.65 4.85 -8.19
N ILE A 92 4.73 4.81 -7.22
CA ILE A 92 3.31 4.56 -7.47
C ILE A 92 2.48 5.80 -7.15
N VAL A 93 2.54 6.30 -5.91
CA VAL A 93 1.63 7.37 -5.44
C VAL A 93 1.91 8.70 -6.14
N LEU A 94 3.17 9.15 -6.18
CA LEU A 94 3.54 10.42 -6.80
C LEU A 94 3.18 10.51 -8.30
N PRO A 95 3.58 9.56 -9.17
CA PRO A 95 3.24 9.64 -10.59
C PRO A 95 1.73 9.52 -10.80
N TYR A 96 1.05 8.67 -10.04
CA TYR A 96 -0.39 8.56 -10.13
C TYR A 96 -1.10 9.87 -9.76
N LYS A 97 -0.68 10.52 -8.66
CA LYS A 97 -1.19 11.83 -8.24
C LYS A 97 -0.93 12.89 -9.31
N HIS A 98 0.25 12.89 -9.92
CA HIS A 98 0.61 13.85 -10.97
C HIS A 98 -0.24 13.68 -12.24
N ILE A 99 -0.47 12.43 -12.66
CA ILE A 99 -1.34 12.11 -13.80
C ILE A 99 -2.78 12.51 -13.51
N GLN A 100 -3.31 12.18 -12.33
CA GLN A 100 -4.69 12.54 -11.97
C GLN A 100 -4.88 14.05 -11.87
N LYS A 101 -3.90 14.78 -11.31
CA LYS A 101 -3.89 16.24 -11.29
C LYS A 101 -3.98 16.83 -12.70
N ARG A 102 -3.27 16.26 -13.69
CA ARG A 102 -3.38 16.66 -15.10
C ARG A 102 -4.76 16.37 -15.70
N ARG A 103 -5.48 15.36 -15.20
CA ARG A 103 -6.85 15.03 -15.59
C ARG A 103 -7.91 15.82 -14.83
N GLY A 104 -7.51 16.81 -14.02
CA GLY A 104 -8.41 17.62 -13.22
C GLY A 104 -9.07 16.88 -12.05
N LYS A 105 -8.52 15.74 -11.64
CA LYS A 105 -9.01 14.95 -10.50
C LYS A 105 -7.99 15.05 -9.36
N SER A 106 -8.43 15.52 -8.19
CA SER A 106 -7.70 15.27 -6.96
C SER A 106 -7.92 13.80 -6.58
N VAL A 107 -6.83 13.10 -6.27
CA VAL A 107 -6.90 11.75 -5.71
C VAL A 107 -6.00 11.72 -4.50
N PHE A 108 -6.44 11.04 -3.44
CA PHE A 108 -5.79 11.01 -2.12
C PHE A 108 -5.74 12.37 -1.40
N GLY A 109 -6.72 13.25 -1.65
CA GLY A 109 -6.97 14.49 -0.89
C GLY A 109 -8.46 14.60 -0.56
N ASP A 110 -8.88 15.67 0.12
CA ASP A 110 -10.28 15.90 0.45
C ASP A 110 -11.14 15.85 -0.83
N GLU A 111 -12.15 14.99 -0.82
CA GLU A 111 -13.11 14.93 -1.92
C GLU A 111 -13.75 16.31 -2.08
N PRO A 112 -13.86 16.82 -3.33
CA PRO A 112 -14.57 18.07 -3.54
C PRO A 112 -15.97 17.91 -2.94
N PRO A 113 -16.46 18.89 -2.16
CA PRO A 113 -17.71 18.76 -1.45
C PRO A 113 -18.81 18.37 -2.43
N THR A 114 -19.55 17.30 -2.13
CA THR A 114 -20.68 16.83 -2.92
C THR A 114 -21.99 17.17 -2.19
N LYS A 115 -23.06 17.38 -2.96
CA LYS A 115 -24.43 17.49 -2.46
C LYS A 115 -25.31 16.48 -3.18
N ALA A 116 -26.32 15.96 -2.48
CA ALA A 116 -27.35 15.13 -3.10
C ALA A 116 -28.35 16.00 -3.86
N CYS A 117 -28.61 15.68 -5.13
CA CYS A 117 -29.68 16.33 -5.87
C CYS A 117 -31.05 15.95 -5.27
N PRO A 118 -31.93 16.91 -4.92
CA PRO A 118 -33.24 16.61 -4.32
C PRO A 118 -34.19 15.87 -5.27
N GLU A 119 -34.06 16.09 -6.59
CA GLU A 119 -34.93 15.46 -7.60
C GLU A 119 -34.55 14.02 -7.95
N CYS A 120 -33.27 13.76 -8.21
CA CYS A 120 -32.79 12.48 -8.75
C CYS A 120 -31.86 11.71 -7.82
N THR A 121 -31.65 12.20 -6.59
CA THR A 121 -30.84 11.60 -5.51
C THR A 121 -29.39 11.25 -5.86
N SER A 122 -28.91 11.63 -7.04
CA SER A 122 -27.52 11.45 -7.45
C SER A 122 -26.59 12.46 -6.77
N GLU A 123 -25.37 12.03 -6.45
CA GLU A 123 -24.30 12.91 -5.95
C GLU A 123 -23.76 13.82 -7.06
N ILE A 124 -23.78 15.12 -6.80
CA ILE A 124 -23.28 16.18 -7.68
C ILE A 124 -22.30 17.06 -6.91
N ALA A 125 -21.44 17.80 -7.62
CA ALA A 125 -20.57 18.79 -6.97
C ALA A 125 -21.40 19.83 -6.20
N ALA A 126 -20.98 20.21 -4.99
CA ALA A 126 -21.70 21.14 -4.12
C ALA A 126 -21.97 22.49 -4.80
N GLU A 127 -21.01 22.97 -5.61
CA GLU A 127 -21.11 24.22 -6.35
C GLU A 127 -21.91 24.10 -7.67
N ALA A 128 -22.41 22.91 -8.03
CA ALA A 128 -23.17 22.73 -9.26
C ALA A 128 -24.51 23.48 -9.19
N THR A 129 -24.76 24.35 -10.16
CA THR A 129 -26.03 25.08 -10.38
C THR A 129 -27.02 24.30 -11.26
N LYS A 130 -26.53 23.30 -12.01
CA LYS A 130 -27.35 22.33 -12.76
C LYS A 130 -26.88 20.90 -12.51
N CYS A 131 -27.83 20.00 -12.34
CA CYS A 131 -27.54 18.57 -12.18
C CYS A 131 -27.08 17.96 -13.51
N LYS A 132 -25.99 17.18 -13.48
CA LYS A 132 -25.48 16.45 -14.66
C LYS A 132 -26.38 15.29 -15.09
N PHE A 133 -27.16 14.72 -14.17
CA PHE A 133 -27.97 13.52 -14.41
C PHE A 133 -29.39 13.85 -14.88
N CYS A 134 -30.08 14.79 -14.22
CA CYS A 134 -31.47 15.13 -14.52
C CYS A 134 -31.68 16.54 -15.10
N ALA A 135 -30.61 17.32 -15.28
CA ALA A 135 -30.64 18.69 -15.79
C ALA A 135 -31.45 19.71 -14.96
N SER A 136 -31.96 19.35 -13.77
CA SER A 136 -32.69 20.28 -12.91
C SER A 136 -31.76 21.35 -12.31
N SER A 137 -32.30 22.56 -12.13
CA SER A 137 -31.62 23.64 -11.43
C SER A 137 -31.45 23.28 -9.96
N GLN A 138 -30.23 23.44 -9.46
CA GLN A 138 -29.90 23.12 -8.08
C GLN A 138 -29.90 24.40 -7.26
N PRO A 139 -30.42 24.38 -6.01
CA PRO A 139 -30.26 25.50 -5.11
C PRO A 139 -28.76 25.77 -4.91
N ALA A 140 -28.40 27.06 -4.91
CA ALA A 140 -27.05 27.48 -4.51
C ALA A 140 -26.79 26.95 -3.10
N ALA A 141 -25.60 26.37 -2.90
CA ALA A 141 -25.19 25.86 -1.60
C ALA A 141 -25.10 27.00 -0.57
#